data_AF-A0A1G1YJS1-F1
#
_entry.id   AF-A0A1G1YJS1-F1
#
_cell.length_a   1.000
_cell.length_b   1.000
_cell.length_c   1.000
_cell.angle_alpha   90.00
_cell.angle_beta   90.00
_cell.angle_gamma   90.00
#
_symmetry.space_group_name_H-M   'P 1'
#
loop_
_entity.id
_entity.type
_entity.pdbx_description
1 polymer ?
#
loop_
_entity_poly.entity_id
_entity_poly.type
_entity_poly.pdbx_seq_one_letter_code
_entity_poly.pdbx_strand_id
1 'polypeptide(L)'
;MHRRNAILFSLFMLVAIAATLLVYFYQRITDRMVKEYVASITTCGNITSEADCYARDFCEGIYGPGCVDCQDTTFLRCENVSAQTAASLSQQRERCEATSGTWFRNRLGRFCLCQSAGANLMFDPGRGCIMPAATQ
;
A
#
# COMPACT_ATOMS: atom_id res chain seq x y z
N MET A 1 15.68 -7.58 -61.92
CA MET A 1 15.60 -6.59 -60.83
C MET A 1 14.30 -6.65 -60.01
N HIS A 2 13.14 -7.01 -60.59
CA HIS A 2 11.86 -7.08 -59.84
C HIS A 2 11.82 -8.05 -58.65
N ARG A 3 12.42 -9.24 -58.75
CA ARG A 3 12.35 -10.26 -57.68
C ARG A 3 13.10 -9.85 -56.40
N ARG A 4 14.21 -9.12 -56.55
CA ARG A 4 15.01 -8.63 -55.42
C ARG A 4 14.30 -7.49 -54.67
N ASN A 5 13.63 -6.62 -55.40
CA ASN A 5 12.83 -5.53 -54.81
C ASN A 5 11.58 -6.07 -54.11
N ALA A 6 10.94 -7.12 -54.63
CA ALA A 6 9.81 -7.77 -53.98
C ALA A 6 10.18 -8.43 -52.64
N ILE A 7 11.36 -9.07 -52.56
CA ILE A 7 11.85 -9.69 -51.32
C ILE A 7 12.17 -8.63 -50.26
N LEU A 8 12.84 -7.53 -50.66
CA LEU A 8 13.14 -6.43 -49.74
C LEU A 8 11.86 -5.76 -49.21
N PHE A 9 10.86 -5.56 -50.07
CA PHE A 9 9.59 -4.98 -49.66
C PHE A 9 8.79 -5.91 -48.71
N SER A 10 8.82 -7.22 -48.96
CA SER A 10 8.19 -8.21 -48.08
C SER A 10 8.86 -8.23 -46.69
N LEU A 11 10.19 -8.16 -46.63
CA LEU A 11 10.93 -8.09 -45.37
C LEU A 11 10.60 -6.81 -44.59
N PHE A 12 10.52 -5.67 -45.28
CA PHE A 12 10.16 -4.41 -44.66
C PHE A 12 8.74 -4.43 -44.06
N MET A 13 7.76 -4.97 -44.81
CA MET A 13 6.39 -5.13 -44.30
C MET A 13 6.33 -6.07 -43.09
N LEU A 14 7.09 -7.16 -43.09
CA LEU A 14 7.10 -8.10 -41.98
C LEU A 14 7.66 -7.47 -40.70
N VAL A 15 8.74 -6.69 -40.81
CA VAL A 15 9.31 -5.92 -39.69
C VAL A 15 8.32 -4.86 -39.19
N ALA A 16 7.65 -4.14 -40.11
CA ALA A 16 6.66 -3.14 -39.73
C ALA A 16 5.48 -3.76 -38.96
N ILE A 17 4.94 -4.89 -39.42
CA ILE A 17 3.87 -5.61 -38.72
C ILE A 17 4.34 -6.07 -37.34
N ALA A 18 5.54 -6.65 -37.24
CA ALA A 18 6.10 -7.10 -35.97
C ALA A 18 6.27 -5.93 -34.98
N ALA A 19 6.78 -4.78 -35.44
CA ALA A 19 6.92 -3.58 -34.61
C ALA A 19 5.56 -3.06 -34.12
N THR A 20 4.55 -3.06 -35.00
CA THR A 20 3.20 -2.59 -34.65
C THR A 20 2.54 -3.50 -33.61
N LEU A 21 2.71 -4.82 -33.75
CA LEU A 21 2.24 -5.79 -32.75
C LEU A 21 2.94 -5.59 -31.40
N LEU A 22 4.26 -5.36 -31.42
CA LEU A 22 5.05 -5.14 -30.21
C LEU A 22 4.58 -3.88 -29.47
N VAL A 23 4.35 -2.77 -30.20
CA VAL A 23 3.79 -1.53 -29.64
C VAL A 23 2.39 -1.76 -29.07
N TYR A 24 1.52 -2.49 -29.77
CA TYR A 24 0.16 -2.80 -29.29
C TYR A 24 0.17 -3.61 -27.99
N PHE A 25 1.01 -4.66 -27.92
CA PHE A 25 1.17 -5.44 -26.70
C PHE A 25 1.75 -4.61 -25.55
N TYR A 26 2.74 -3.76 -25.86
CA TYR A 26 3.37 -2.90 -24.85
C TYR A 26 2.37 -1.90 -24.26
N GLN A 27 1.59 -1.21 -25.11
CA GLN A 27 0.54 -0.28 -24.69
C GLN A 27 -0.52 -0.96 -23.82
N ARG A 28 -0.97 -2.17 -24.21
CA ARG A 28 -1.98 -2.91 -23.43
C ARG A 28 -1.50 -3.29 -22.04
N ILE A 29 -0.20 -3.57 -21.89
CA ILE A 29 0.42 -3.87 -20.59
C ILE A 29 0.58 -2.57 -19.77
N THR A 30 1.04 -1.49 -20.38
CA THR A 30 1.21 -0.20 -19.69
C THR A 30 -0.12 0.39 -19.24
N ASP A 31 -1.16 0.35 -20.06
CA ASP A 31 -2.49 0.84 -19.69
C ASP A 31 -3.11 0.10 -18.50
N ARG A 32 -2.83 -1.20 -18.35
CA ARG A 32 -3.27 -1.96 -17.17
C ARG A 32 -2.54 -1.51 -15.90
N MET A 33 -1.21 -1.39 -15.98
CA MET A 33 -0.38 -0.93 -14.85
C MET A 33 -0.77 0.48 -14.39
N VAL A 34 -1.00 1.39 -15.33
CA VAL A 34 -1.40 2.77 -15.03
C VAL A 34 -2.79 2.84 -14.41
N LYS A 35 -3.76 2.05 -14.89
CA LYS A 35 -5.11 2.02 -14.30
C LYS A 35 -5.12 1.45 -12.87
N GLU A 36 -4.36 0.40 -12.59
CA GLU A 36 -4.22 -0.12 -11.22
C GLU A 36 -3.53 0.89 -10.30
N TYR A 37 -2.51 1.60 -10.79
CA TYR A 37 -1.82 2.63 -10.02
C TYR A 37 -2.72 3.85 -9.74
N VAL A 38 -3.49 4.32 -10.73
CA VAL A 38 -4.43 5.44 -10.57
C VAL A 38 -5.60 5.08 -9.66
N ALA A 39 -6.16 3.87 -9.77
CA ALA A 39 -7.23 3.40 -8.89
C ALA A 39 -6.77 3.23 -7.43
N SER A 40 -5.51 2.81 -7.24
CA SER A 40 -4.87 2.70 -5.93
C SER A 40 -4.65 4.07 -5.27
N ILE A 41 -4.26 5.10 -6.02
CA ILE A 41 -4.03 6.45 -5.47
C ILE A 41 -5.35 7.19 -5.22
N THR A 42 -6.34 7.04 -6.09
CA THR A 42 -7.62 7.78 -5.97
C THR A 42 -8.57 7.26 -4.90
N THR A 43 -8.39 6.02 -4.41
CA THR A 43 -9.32 5.42 -3.45
C THR A 43 -9.20 5.98 -2.03
N CYS A 44 -7.98 6.27 -1.54
CA CYS A 44 -7.79 6.92 -0.24
C CYS A 44 -7.83 8.45 -0.35
N GLY A 45 -7.28 9.03 -1.42
CA GLY A 45 -7.15 10.49 -1.56
C GLY A 45 -8.47 11.26 -1.66
N ASN A 46 -9.57 10.59 -1.99
CA ASN A 46 -10.90 11.20 -2.04
C ASN A 46 -11.66 11.13 -0.70
N ILE A 47 -11.06 10.53 0.33
CA ILE A 47 -11.65 10.40 1.65
C ILE A 47 -11.28 11.62 2.49
N THR A 48 -12.29 12.41 2.83
CA THR A 48 -12.14 13.64 3.63
C THR A 48 -12.51 13.45 5.10
N SER A 49 -13.08 12.30 5.48
CA SER A 49 -13.44 11.98 6.86
C SER A 49 -12.43 11.03 7.51
N GLU A 50 -12.10 11.28 8.78
CA GLU A 50 -11.19 10.43 9.57
C GLU A 50 -11.78 9.02 9.74
N ALA A 51 -13.09 8.93 10.00
CA ALA A 51 -13.79 7.66 10.22
C ALA A 51 -13.76 6.75 8.97
N ASP A 52 -14.03 7.29 7.79
CA ASP A 52 -14.01 6.50 6.55
C ASP A 52 -12.58 6.11 6.15
N CYS A 53 -11.59 6.95 6.49
CA CYS A 53 -10.18 6.64 6.30
C CYS A 53 -9.77 5.44 7.17
N TYR A 54 -10.33 5.35 8.37
CA TYR A 54 -10.03 4.31 9.35
C TYR A 54 -10.77 3.00 9.10
N ALA A 55 -11.89 3.04 8.37
CA ALA A 55 -12.58 1.85 7.89
C ALA A 55 -11.77 1.04 6.86
N ARG A 56 -10.71 1.62 6.28
CA ARG A 56 -9.87 0.96 5.27
C ARG A 56 -8.49 0.64 5.82
N ASP A 57 -8.12 -0.65 5.78
CA ASP A 57 -6.83 -1.14 6.29
C ASP A 57 -5.63 -0.73 5.44
N PHE A 58 -5.84 -0.30 4.20
CA PHE A 58 -4.76 0.16 3.31
C PHE A 58 -4.61 1.68 3.26
N CYS A 59 -5.45 2.44 3.97
CA CYS A 59 -5.28 3.88 4.09
C CYS A 59 -4.73 4.27 5.46
N GLU A 60 -4.10 5.44 5.57
CA GLU A 60 -3.62 6.04 6.82
C GLU A 60 -3.95 7.53 6.86
N GLY A 61 -4.30 8.03 8.05
CA GLY A 61 -4.66 9.43 8.23
C GLY A 61 -3.41 10.26 8.45
N ILE A 62 -3.26 11.33 7.68
CA ILE A 62 -2.20 12.32 7.86
C ILE A 62 -2.73 13.44 8.73
N TYR A 63 -2.00 13.73 9.79
CA TYR A 63 -2.32 14.76 10.77
C TYR A 63 -1.33 15.91 10.66
N GLY A 64 -1.81 17.13 10.86
CA GLY A 64 -0.97 18.31 10.98
C GLY A 64 -1.52 19.28 12.02
N PRO A 65 -0.78 20.35 12.31
CA PRO A 65 -1.22 21.36 13.26
C PRO A 65 -2.49 22.05 12.76
N GLY A 66 -3.53 22.09 13.59
CA GLY A 66 -4.77 22.80 13.26
C GLY A 66 -4.62 24.33 13.24
N CYS A 67 -3.59 24.85 13.94
CA CYS A 67 -3.20 26.25 13.96
C CYS A 67 -1.71 26.40 14.30
N VAL A 68 -1.14 27.56 13.98
CA VAL A 68 0.30 27.84 14.05
C VAL A 68 0.90 27.62 15.46
N ASP A 69 0.12 27.86 16.51
CA ASP A 69 0.56 27.77 17.91
C ASP A 69 -0.17 26.68 18.72
N CYS A 70 -0.91 25.80 18.05
CA CYS A 70 -1.75 24.81 18.72
C CYS A 70 -1.05 23.45 18.78
N GLN A 71 -1.09 22.79 19.95
CA GLN A 71 -0.66 21.40 20.09
C GLN A 71 -1.66 20.40 19.51
N ASP A 72 -2.88 20.86 19.20
CA ASP A 72 -3.93 20.01 18.66
C ASP A 72 -3.66 19.67 17.18
N THR A 73 -3.63 18.37 16.90
CA THR A 73 -3.49 17.84 15.55
C THR A 73 -4.87 17.58 14.94
N THR A 74 -5.06 18.08 13.72
CA THR A 74 -6.28 17.89 12.93
C THR A 74 -6.01 16.93 11.77
N PHE A 75 -6.99 16.10 11.44
CA PHE A 75 -6.95 15.25 10.25
C PHE A 75 -6.90 16.14 9.00
N LEU A 76 -5.87 15.97 8.18
CA LEU A 76 -5.70 16.75 6.95
C LEU A 76 -6.18 15.96 5.73
N ARG A 77 -5.72 14.72 5.60
CA ARG A 77 -6.00 13.88 4.44
C ARG A 77 -5.76 12.40 4.73
N CYS A 78 -6.36 11.55 3.91
CA CYS A 78 -6.12 10.11 3.92
C CYS A 78 -5.15 9.74 2.80
N GLU A 79 -4.07 9.03 3.12
CA GLU A 79 -3.09 8.56 2.16
C GLU A 79 -3.06 7.03 2.09
N ASN A 80 -2.58 6.50 0.96
CA ASN A 80 -2.45 5.06 0.78
C ASN A 80 -1.14 4.60 1.42
N VAL A 81 -1.21 3.53 2.20
CA VAL A 81 -0.07 2.89 2.83
C VAL A 81 0.60 1.99 1.78
N SER A 82 1.92 1.96 1.74
CA SER A 82 2.62 1.08 0.80
C SER A 82 2.17 -0.38 0.97
N ALA A 83 2.06 -1.14 -0.11
CA ALA A 83 1.60 -2.53 -0.04
C ALA A 83 2.46 -3.39 0.90
N GLN A 84 3.77 -3.10 0.97
CA GLN A 84 4.71 -3.76 1.87
C GLN A 84 4.40 -3.44 3.34
N THR A 85 4.14 -2.16 3.64
CA THR A 85 3.76 -1.71 4.99
C THR A 85 2.40 -2.29 5.38
N ALA A 86 1.41 -2.28 4.49
CA ALA A 86 0.09 -2.86 4.74
C ALA A 86 0.17 -4.36 5.04
N ALA A 87 0.97 -5.11 4.27
CA ALA A 87 1.22 -6.53 4.51
C ALA A 87 1.89 -6.77 5.87
N SER A 88 2.90 -5.98 6.22
CA SER A 88 3.56 -6.07 7.53
C SER A 88 2.58 -5.78 8.68
N LEU A 89 1.74 -4.75 8.54
CA LEU A 89 0.74 -4.39 9.54
C LEU A 89 -0.33 -5.48 9.70
N SER A 90 -0.74 -6.13 8.61
CA SER A 90 -1.66 -7.28 8.67
C SER A 90 -1.05 -8.45 9.45
N GLN A 91 0.21 -8.79 9.18
CA GLN A 91 0.90 -9.84 9.93
C GLN A 91 1.08 -9.50 11.41
N GLN A 92 1.40 -8.23 11.71
CA GLN A 92 1.50 -7.75 13.09
C GLN A 92 0.16 -7.83 13.82
N ARG A 93 -0.93 -7.46 13.15
CA ARG A 93 -2.30 -7.59 13.66
C ARG A 93 -2.64 -9.05 13.96
N GLU A 94 -2.41 -9.95 13.00
CA GLU A 94 -2.65 -11.38 13.19
C GLU A 94 -1.88 -11.92 14.40
N ARG A 95 -0.60 -11.55 14.56
CA ARG A 95 0.21 -11.95 15.74
C ARG A 95 -0.32 -11.35 17.05
N CYS A 96 -0.72 -10.08 17.02
CA CYS A 96 -1.32 -9.40 18.17
C CYS A 96 -2.57 -10.16 18.63
N GLU A 97 -3.52 -10.40 17.72
CA GLU A 97 -4.77 -11.08 18.01
C GLU A 97 -4.55 -12.55 18.41
N ALA A 98 -3.61 -13.26 17.76
CA ALA A 98 -3.25 -14.63 18.10
C ALA A 98 -2.65 -14.79 19.50
N THR A 99 -2.02 -13.73 20.03
CA THR A 99 -1.47 -13.71 21.40
C THR A 99 -2.40 -13.07 22.41
N SER A 100 -3.71 -12.99 22.09
CA SER A 100 -4.75 -12.36 22.94
C SER A 100 -4.56 -10.85 23.18
N GLY A 101 -3.69 -10.21 22.40
CA GLY A 101 -3.59 -8.76 22.33
C GLY A 101 -4.75 -8.18 21.53
N THR A 102 -5.00 -6.89 21.71
CA THR A 102 -6.03 -6.17 20.97
C THR A 102 -5.37 -5.17 20.03
N TRP A 103 -5.69 -5.25 18.74
CA TRP A 103 -5.14 -4.32 17.75
C TRP A 103 -5.93 -3.01 17.73
N PHE A 104 -5.22 -1.90 17.85
CA PHE A 104 -5.80 -0.56 17.86
C PHE A 104 -5.21 0.31 16.77
N ARG A 105 -6.01 1.29 16.37
CA ARG A 105 -5.65 2.34 15.42
C ARG A 105 -6.12 3.68 15.96
N ASN A 106 -5.22 4.64 16.05
CA ASN A 106 -5.51 6.01 16.45
C ASN A 106 -4.69 7.02 15.63
N ARG A 107 -4.71 8.29 16.03
CA ARG A 107 -3.98 9.39 15.37
C ARG A 107 -2.46 9.23 15.36
N LEU A 108 -1.91 8.44 16.29
CA LEU A 108 -0.48 8.14 16.39
C LEU A 108 -0.08 6.92 15.56
N GLY A 109 -1.04 6.23 14.95
CA GLY A 109 -0.81 5.07 14.09
C GLY A 109 -1.50 3.82 14.61
N ARG A 110 -0.97 2.66 14.21
CA ARG A 110 -1.49 1.34 14.56
C ARG A 110 -0.57 0.66 15.55
N PHE A 111 -1.14 0.03 16.57
CA PHE A 111 -0.39 -0.61 17.64
C PHE A 111 -1.20 -1.74 18.28
N CYS A 112 -0.51 -2.67 18.93
CA CYS A 112 -1.12 -3.73 19.70
C CYS A 112 -1.13 -3.39 21.20
N LEU A 113 -2.28 -3.50 21.85
CA LEU A 113 -2.39 -3.46 23.31
C LEU A 113 -2.35 -4.88 23.86
N CYS A 114 -1.26 -5.21 24.54
CA CYS A 114 -1.04 -6.52 25.16
C CYS A 114 -1.61 -6.65 26.57
N GLN A 115 -2.20 -5.59 27.13
CA GLN A 115 -2.79 -5.63 28.48
C GLN A 115 -3.92 -6.66 28.59
N SER A 116 -4.66 -6.91 27.50
CA SER A 116 -5.69 -7.95 27.42
C SER A 116 -5.10 -9.37 27.42
N ALA A 117 -3.86 -9.53 26.98
CA ALA A 117 -3.17 -10.82 26.93
C ALA A 117 -2.57 -11.23 28.29
N GLY A 118 -2.25 -10.26 29.15
CA GLY A 118 -1.65 -10.50 30.46
C GLY A 118 -0.86 -9.31 30.99
N ALA A 119 -0.61 -9.29 32.30
CA ALA A 119 0.20 -8.25 32.93
C ALA A 119 1.65 -8.30 32.44
N ASN A 120 2.24 -7.12 32.21
CA ASN A 120 3.63 -6.94 31.77
C ASN A 120 3.99 -7.56 30.41
N LEU A 121 3.02 -7.84 29.54
CA LEU A 121 3.31 -8.23 28.17
C LEU A 121 3.53 -6.99 27.29
N MET A 122 4.55 -7.04 26.43
CA MET A 122 4.87 -6.03 25.42
C MET A 122 4.71 -6.63 24.03
N PHE A 123 4.33 -5.80 23.06
CA PHE A 123 4.21 -6.24 21.68
C PHE A 123 5.59 -6.34 21.01
N ASP A 124 5.89 -7.52 20.47
CA ASP A 124 7.02 -7.80 19.58
C ASP A 124 6.48 -8.07 18.16
N PRO A 125 6.90 -7.31 17.13
CA PRO A 125 6.40 -7.48 15.76
C PRO A 125 6.60 -8.88 15.17
N GLY A 126 7.60 -9.63 15.65
CA GLY A 126 7.89 -10.99 15.21
C GLY A 126 7.19 -12.07 16.05
N ARG A 127 6.81 -11.79 17.30
CA ARG A 127 6.32 -12.81 18.24
C ARG A 127 4.94 -12.53 18.85
N GLY A 128 4.39 -11.34 18.69
CA GLY A 128 3.14 -10.91 19.32
C GLY A 128 3.37 -10.39 20.74
N CYS A 129 2.37 -10.51 21.61
CA CYS A 129 2.45 -10.11 23.01
C CYS A 129 3.28 -11.10 23.82
N ILE A 130 4.45 -10.65 24.30
CA ILE A 130 5.41 -11.47 25.04
C ILE A 130 5.88 -10.74 26.31
N MET A 131 6.36 -11.49 27.30
CA MET A 131 7.04 -10.87 28.44
C MET A 131 8.37 -10.27 27.93
N PRO A 132 8.69 -9.01 28.29
CA PRO A 132 10.00 -8.46 27.99
C PRO A 132 11.04 -9.35 28.67
N ALA A 133 12.04 -9.78 27.91
CA ALA A 133 13.15 -10.53 28.47
C ALA A 133 13.75 -9.68 29.59
N ALA A 134 13.91 -10.26 30.78
CA ALA A 134 14.60 -9.61 31.87
C ALA A 134 15.99 -9.22 31.34
N THR A 135 16.24 -7.92 31.24
CA THR A 135 17.59 -7.39 31.02
C THR A 135 18.43 -7.85 32.20
N GLN A 136 19.22 -8.91 32.00
CA GLN A 136 20.27 -9.32 32.92
C GLN A 136 21.45 -8.36 32.81
#